data_AF-A0A0S1XCI4-F1
#
_entry.id   AF-A0A0S1XCI4-F1
#
_cell.length_a   1.000
_cell.length_b   1.000
_cell.length_c   1.000
_cell.angle_alpha   90.00
_cell.angle_beta   90.00
_cell.angle_gamma   90.00
#
_symmetry.space_group_name_H-M   'P 1'
#
loop_
_entity.id
_entity.type
_entity.pdbx_description
1 polymer ?
#
loop_
_entity_poly.entity_id
_entity_poly.type
_entity_poly.pdbx_seq_one_letter_code
_entity_poly.pdbx_strand_id
1 'polypeptide(L)'
;MPKTKTSIYIDKELWWEFKKKASEEKREVSELLEEVIREELLEDFIIAIENMTGEHSEIYFKPLKIKSPISKLVREMRNERADSIS
;
A
#
# COMPACT_ATOMS: atom_id res chain seq x y z
N MET A 1 -8.75 -1.73 -16.19
CA MET A 1 -7.54 -1.10 -16.79
C MET A 1 -7.18 -1.80 -18.10
N PRO A 2 -6.59 -1.09 -19.07
CA PRO A 2 -6.06 -1.70 -20.28
C PRO A 2 -5.02 -2.79 -19.92
N LYS A 3 -5.01 -3.90 -20.66
CA LYS A 3 -4.09 -5.03 -20.44
C LYS A 3 -2.92 -4.95 -21.42
N THR A 4 -1.72 -5.26 -20.94
CA THR A 4 -0.51 -5.35 -21.77
C THR A 4 -0.05 -6.79 -21.85
N LYS A 5 0.21 -7.29 -23.07
CA LYS A 5 0.82 -8.61 -23.27
C LYS A 5 2.33 -8.49 -23.12
N THR A 6 2.91 -9.26 -22.21
CA THR A 6 4.36 -9.33 -21.98
C THR A 6 4.83 -10.79 -21.98
N SER A 7 6.11 -11.01 -22.28
CA SER A 7 6.76 -12.33 -22.19
C SER A 7 7.83 -12.26 -21.10
N ILE A 8 7.77 -13.19 -20.16
CA ILE A 8 8.67 -13.24 -19.00
C ILE A 8 9.29 -14.63 -18.90
N TYR A 9 10.54 -14.70 -18.41
CA TYR A 9 11.19 -15.96 -18.09
C TYR A 9 10.91 -16.32 -16.64
N ILE A 10 10.45 -17.55 -16.40
CA ILE A 10 10.11 -18.09 -15.07
C ILE A 10 10.69 -19.49 -14.97
N ASP A 11 11.07 -19.88 -13.76
CA ASP A 11 11.38 -21.26 -13.42
C ASP A 11 10.26 -22.22 -13.87
N LYS A 12 10.66 -23.37 -14.44
CA LYS A 12 9.72 -24.27 -15.13
C LYS A 12 8.79 -24.97 -14.14
N GLU A 13 9.35 -25.46 -13.04
CA GLU A 13 8.62 -26.17 -11.99
C GLU A 13 7.67 -25.21 -11.28
N LEU A 14 8.13 -24.00 -10.96
CA LEU A 14 7.28 -22.96 -10.38
C LEU A 14 6.11 -22.60 -11.29
N TRP A 15 6.36 -22.41 -12.59
CA TRP A 15 5.30 -22.11 -13.55
C TRP A 15 4.27 -23.23 -13.70
N TRP A 16 4.72 -24.49 -13.57
CA TRP A 16 3.82 -25.63 -13.60
C TRP A 16 2.87 -25.64 -12.40
N GLU A 17 3.41 -25.51 -11.18
CA GLU A 17 2.62 -25.47 -9.95
C GLU A 17 1.64 -24.27 -9.96
N PHE A 18 2.07 -23.12 -10.47
CA PHE A 18 1.22 -21.95 -10.60
C PHE A 18 0.01 -22.19 -11.51
N LYS A 19 0.24 -22.79 -12.70
CA LYS A 19 -0.86 -23.14 -13.61
C LYS A 19 -1.79 -24.19 -13.03
N LYS A 20 -1.25 -25.15 -12.28
CA LYS A 20 -2.05 -26.17 -11.60
C LYS A 20 -2.99 -25.50 -10.59
N LYS A 21 -2.48 -24.58 -9.77
CA LYS A 21 -3.28 -23.78 -8.83
C LYS A 21 -4.39 -23.00 -9.55
N ALA A 22 -4.07 -22.29 -10.63
CA ALA A 22 -5.07 -21.57 -11.43
C ALA A 22 -6.17 -22.51 -11.96
N SER A 23 -5.80 -23.71 -12.40
CA SER A 23 -6.77 -24.72 -12.87
C SER A 23 -7.65 -25.26 -11.74
N GLU A 24 -7.08 -25.51 -10.55
CA GLU A 24 -7.83 -25.99 -9.38
C GLU A 24 -8.84 -24.94 -8.91
N GLU A 25 -8.48 -23.66 -8.98
CA GLU A 25 -9.34 -22.52 -8.64
C GLU A 25 -10.31 -22.14 -9.78
N LYS A 26 -10.21 -22.76 -10.96
CA LYS A 26 -10.98 -22.43 -12.17
C LYS A 26 -10.82 -20.97 -12.61
N ARG A 27 -9.62 -20.41 -12.45
CA ARG A 27 -9.28 -19.03 -12.81
C ARG A 27 -8.32 -18.99 -13.99
N GLU A 28 -8.31 -17.85 -14.69
CA GLU A 28 -7.30 -17.64 -15.73
C GLU A 28 -5.93 -17.42 -15.10
N VAL A 29 -4.88 -17.96 -15.75
CA VAL A 29 -3.50 -17.81 -15.29
C VAL A 29 -3.09 -16.33 -15.20
N SER A 30 -3.56 -15.50 -16.12
CA SER A 30 -3.32 -14.05 -16.11
C SER A 30 -4.01 -13.34 -14.95
N GLU A 31 -5.20 -13.79 -14.56
CA GLU A 31 -5.95 -13.22 -13.44
C GLU A 31 -5.26 -13.51 -12.12
N LEU A 32 -4.87 -14.78 -11.91
CA LEU A 32 -4.13 -15.18 -10.71
C LEU A 32 -2.75 -14.50 -10.65
N LEU A 33 -2.07 -14.33 -11.79
CA LEU A 33 -0.75 -13.69 -11.83
C LEU A 33 -0.86 -12.21 -11.45
N GLU A 34 -1.91 -11.54 -11.92
CA GLU A 34 -2.18 -10.15 -11.59
C GLU A 34 -2.51 -9.96 -10.11
N GLU A 35 -3.28 -10.87 -9.51
CA GLU A 35 -3.55 -10.85 -8.07
C GLU A 35 -2.26 -10.94 -7.25
N VAL A 36 -1.40 -11.92 -7.55
CA VAL A 36 -0.11 -12.08 -6.84
C VAL A 36 0.77 -10.83 -7.01
N ILE A 37 0.79 -10.23 -8.20
CA ILE A 37 1.55 -8.99 -8.44
C ILE A 37 0.97 -7.83 -7.62
N ARG A 38 -0.35 -7.69 -7.54
CA ARG A 38 -1.01 -6.63 -6.75
C ARG A 38 -0.77 -6.78 -5.26
N GLU A 39 -0.86 -8.00 -4.74
CA GLU A 39 -0.58 -8.31 -3.35
C GLU A 39 0.86 -7.94 -2.97
N GLU A 40 1.83 -8.34 -3.81
CA GLU A 40 3.25 -8.02 -3.60
C GLU A 40 3.53 -6.52 -3.69
N LEU A 41 2.91 -5.83 -4.65
CA LEU A 41 3.05 -4.37 -4.81
C LEU A 41 2.26 -3.57 -3.76
N LEU A 42 1.54 -4.23 -2.86
CA LEU A 42 0.60 -3.60 -1.92
C LEU A 42 -0.35 -2.63 -2.64
N GLU A 43 -0.71 -2.93 -3.89
CA GLU A 43 -1.40 -1.98 -4.77
C GLU A 43 -2.76 -1.60 -4.18
N ASP A 44 -3.48 -2.56 -3.59
CA ASP A 44 -4.75 -2.29 -2.90
C ASP A 44 -4.58 -1.41 -1.65
N PHE A 45 -3.47 -1.54 -0.93
CA PHE A 45 -3.15 -0.70 0.24
C PHE A 45 -2.74 0.70 -0.19
N ILE A 46 -1.95 0.82 -1.26
CA ILE A 46 -1.57 2.10 -1.85
C ILE A 46 -2.82 2.81 -2.38
N ILE A 47 -3.67 2.12 -3.13
CA ILE A 47 -4.96 2.64 -3.61
C ILE A 47 -5.85 3.05 -2.43
N ALA A 48 -5.91 2.26 -1.35
CA ALA A 48 -6.66 2.62 -0.15
C ALA A 48 -6.13 3.90 0.50
N ILE A 49 -4.81 4.05 0.62
CA ILE A 49 -4.18 5.28 1.10
C ILE A 49 -4.47 6.44 0.16
N GLU A 50 -4.33 6.25 -1.15
CA GLU A 50 -4.59 7.27 -2.17
C GLU A 50 -6.04 7.74 -2.16
N ASN A 51 -6.98 6.81 -2.00
CA ASN A 51 -8.41 7.12 -1.87
C ASN A 51 -8.73 7.83 -0.53
N MET A 52 -8.06 7.45 0.56
CA MET A 52 -8.18 8.15 1.84
C MET A 52 -7.54 9.54 1.83
N THR A 53 -6.48 9.72 1.06
CA THR A 53 -5.73 10.98 0.96
C THR A 53 -6.23 11.90 -0.14
N GLY A 54 -7.10 11.39 -1.03
CA GLY A 54 -7.82 12.14 -2.06
C GLY A 54 -6.87 12.90 -2.97
N GLU A 55 -6.45 12.29 -4.09
CA GLU A 55 -5.62 12.90 -5.15
C GLU A 55 -4.45 13.75 -4.64
N HIS A 56 -3.26 13.15 -4.52
CA HIS A 56 -1.97 13.86 -4.43
C HIS A 56 -2.00 15.22 -3.70
N SER A 57 -2.47 15.24 -2.46
CA SER A 57 -2.02 16.31 -1.58
C SER A 57 -0.65 15.88 -1.08
N GLU A 58 0.41 16.38 -1.72
CA GLU A 58 1.71 16.48 -1.07
C GLU A 58 1.44 16.96 0.36
N ILE A 59 1.79 16.18 1.37
CA ILE A 59 1.54 16.54 2.75
C ILE A 59 2.47 17.71 3.08
N TYR A 60 2.04 18.91 2.73
CA TYR A 60 2.80 20.13 2.89
C TYR A 60 2.60 20.62 4.32
N PHE A 61 3.53 20.25 5.19
CA PHE A 61 3.58 20.82 6.53
C PHE A 61 4.12 22.24 6.45
N LYS A 62 3.22 23.24 6.52
CA LYS A 62 3.64 24.63 6.71
C LYS A 62 4.17 24.78 8.14
N PRO A 63 5.47 25.06 8.35
CA PRO A 63 6.01 25.21 9.69
C PRO A 63 5.33 26.40 10.39
N LEU A 64 4.74 26.15 11.56
CA LEU A 64 4.18 27.22 12.38
C LEU A 64 5.31 27.94 13.11
N LYS A 65 5.38 29.26 12.96
CA LYS A 65 6.27 30.10 13.77
C LYS A 65 5.65 30.26 15.15
N ILE A 66 6.22 29.55 16.12
CA ILE A 66 5.75 29.57 17.50
C ILE A 66 6.59 30.57 18.30
N LYS A 67 5.92 31.42 19.08
CA LYS A 67 6.58 32.42 19.95
C LYS A 67 7.04 31.82 21.30
N SER A 68 6.67 30.57 21.59
CA SER A 68 6.96 29.86 22.83
C SER A 68 7.99 28.74 22.61
N PRO A 69 8.65 28.26 23.68
CA PRO A 69 9.59 27.14 23.57
C PRO A 69 8.89 25.88 23.01
N ILE A 70 9.45 25.34 21.92
CA ILE A 70 8.96 24.13 21.23
C ILE A 70 8.80 22.95 22.22
N SER A 71 9.67 22.88 23.23
CA SER A 71 9.65 21.84 24.26
C SER A 71 8.36 21.78 25.07
N LYS A 72 7.68 22.92 25.29
CA LYS A 72 6.38 22.93 25.98
C LYS A 72 5.29 22.31 25.10
N LEU A 73 5.23 22.72 23.83
CA LEU A 73 4.24 22.19 22.89
C LEU A 73 4.42 20.68 22.67
N VAL A 74 5.65 20.21 22.48
CA VAL A 74 5.94 18.77 22.30
C VAL A 74 5.51 17.97 23.53
N ARG A 75 5.69 18.53 24.73
CA ARG A 75 5.27 17.89 25.99
C ARG A 75 3.74 17.83 26.12
N GLU A 76 3.03 18.90 25.78
CA GLU A 76 1.57 18.93 25.77
C GLU A 76 1.01 17.89 24.78
N MET A 77 1.50 17.88 23.54
CA MET A 77 1.09 16.89 22.53
C MET A 77 1.39 15.45 22.95
N ARG A 78 2.50 15.21 23.65
CA ARG A 78 2.84 13.87 24.17
C ARG A 78 1.90 13.45 25.29
N ASN A 79 1.55 14.37 26.18
CA ASN A 79 0.70 14.10 27.33
C ASN A 79 -0.75 13.87 26.91
N GLU A 80 -1.30 14.71 26.03
CA GLU A 80 -2.65 14.51 25.46
C GLU A 80 -2.80 13.13 24.82
N ARG A 81 -1.76 12.68 24.08
CA ARG A 81 -1.75 11.34 23.51
C ARG A 81 -1.74 10.25 24.58
N ALA A 82 -0.99 10.42 25.67
CA ALA A 82 -0.96 9.46 26.77
C ALA A 82 -2.31 9.37 27.50
N ASP A 83 -3.02 10.49 27.60
CA ASP A 83 -4.33 10.58 28.25
C ASP A 83 -5.47 10.03 27.35
N SER A 84 -5.29 10.00 26.03
CA SER A 84 -6.28 9.44 25.08
C SER A 84 -6.32 7.91 24.99
N ILE A 85 -5.42 7.21 25.69
CA ILE A 85 -5.29 5.74 25.68
C ILE A 85 -5.84 5.09 26.96
N SER A 86 -6.56 5.85 27.79
CA SER A 86 -7.25 5.35 28.99
C SER A 86 -8.75 5.18 28.75
#